data_AF-M1YUR2-F1
#
_entry.id   AF-M1YUR2-F1
#
_cell.length_a   1.000
_cell.length_b   1.000
_cell.length_c   1.000
_cell.angle_alpha   90.00
_cell.angle_beta   90.00
_cell.angle_gamma   90.00
#
_symmetry.space_group_name_H-M   'P 1'
#
loop_
_entity.id
_entity.type
_entity.pdbx_description
1 polymer ?
#
loop_
_entity_poly.entity_id
_entity_poly.type
_entity_poly.pdbx_seq_one_letter_code
_entity_poly.pdbx_strand_id
1 'polypeptide(L)'
;MRILRTLQTFLPEADDASRQAWELSRHLEKQGVPSPILTTYLHTDPHLPEKEIVDGVAIRRLPVQAGMMGYGFSLGAIGYLRRFDLLHAHGFRSFLTDTAFFLPF
;
A
#
# COMPACT_ATOMS: atom_id res chain seq x y z
N MET A 1 -2.27 -0.28 -18.38
CA MET A 1 -2.97 -0.61 -17.12
C MET A 1 -2.01 -0.44 -15.97
N ARG A 2 -2.42 0.24 -14.89
CA ARG A 2 -1.65 0.45 -13.66
C ARG A 2 -2.50 0.00 -12.48
N ILE A 3 -1.93 -0.87 -11.65
CA ILE A 3 -2.63 -1.51 -10.54
C ILE A 3 -2.01 -1.00 -9.24
N LEU A 4 -2.79 -0.39 -8.36
CA LEU A 4 -2.29 -0.06 -7.02
C LEU A 4 -2.64 -1.17 -6.05
N ARG A 5 -1.64 -1.67 -5.32
CA ARG A 5 -1.88 -2.50 -4.14
C ARG A 5 -1.82 -1.65 -2.90
N THR A 6 -2.79 -1.79 -2.02
CA THR A 6 -2.76 -1.12 -0.72
C THR A 6 -2.60 -2.13 0.40
N LEU A 7 -1.62 -1.91 1.26
CA LEU A 7 -1.32 -2.70 2.45
C LEU A 7 -1.34 -1.77 3.66
N GLN A 8 -1.80 -2.20 4.83
CA GLN A 8 -1.69 -1.34 6.01
C GLN A 8 -0.24 -1.20 6.47
N THR A 9 0.50 -2.31 6.44
CA THR A 9 1.87 -2.46 6.91
C THR A 9 2.64 -3.33 5.91
N PHE A 10 3.92 -3.01 5.69
CA PHE A 10 4.82 -3.80 4.83
C PHE A 10 6.13 -4.04 5.57
N LEU A 11 7.19 -4.43 4.85
CA LEU A 11 8.50 -4.73 5.43
C LEU A 11 8.99 -3.66 6.44
N PRO A 12 9.65 -4.11 7.52
CA PRO A 12 10.00 -5.51 7.83
C PRO A 12 8.87 -6.36 8.42
N GLU A 13 7.75 -5.78 8.83
CA GLU A 13 6.63 -6.46 9.52
C GLU A 13 5.61 -7.09 8.55
N ALA A 14 6.07 -7.60 7.41
CA ALA A 14 5.18 -8.16 6.38
C ALA A 14 4.56 -9.50 6.83
N ASP A 15 3.22 -9.53 6.89
CA ASP A 15 2.43 -10.75 7.05
C ASP A 15 2.25 -11.51 5.72
N ASP A 16 1.51 -12.62 5.75
CA ASP A 16 1.26 -13.45 4.57
C ASP A 16 0.50 -12.70 3.47
N ALA A 17 -0.43 -11.81 3.82
CA ALA A 17 -1.18 -11.01 2.86
C ALA A 17 -0.27 -9.97 2.18
N SER A 18 0.56 -9.29 2.95
CA SER A 18 1.57 -8.35 2.47
C SER A 18 2.62 -9.05 1.59
N ARG A 19 3.00 -10.29 1.93
CA ARG A 19 3.89 -11.11 1.10
C ARG A 19 3.23 -11.49 -0.23
N GLN A 20 1.98 -11.98 -0.20
CA GLN A 20 1.24 -12.32 -1.41
C GLN A 20 1.06 -11.11 -2.34
N ALA A 21 0.73 -9.95 -1.77
CA ALA A 21 0.61 -8.71 -2.52
C ALA A 21 1.93 -8.33 -3.20
N TRP A 22 3.04 -8.44 -2.48
CA TRP A 22 4.36 -8.17 -3.02
C TRP A 22 4.79 -9.14 -4.12
N GLU A 23 4.60 -10.44 -3.94
CA GLU A 23 4.91 -11.45 -4.96
C GLU A 23 4.14 -11.20 -6.25
N LEU A 24 2.86 -10.89 -6.13
CA LEU A 24 2.01 -10.59 -7.29
C LEU A 24 2.42 -9.28 -7.97
N SER A 25 2.69 -8.22 -7.20
CA SER A 25 3.22 -6.97 -7.73
C SER A 25 4.55 -7.19 -8.45
N ARG A 26 5.46 -7.95 -7.87
CA ARG A 26 6.77 -8.28 -8.47
C ARG A 26 6.61 -9.00 -9.80
N HIS A 27 5.68 -9.94 -9.90
CA HIS A 27 5.43 -10.65 -11.16
C HIS A 27 4.85 -9.73 -12.24
N LEU A 28 3.90 -8.86 -11.87
CA LEU A 28 3.29 -7.88 -12.78
C LEU A 28 4.31 -6.84 -13.28
N GLU A 29 5.15 -6.29 -12.39
CA GLU A 29 6.22 -5.36 -12.77
C GLU A 29 7.20 -6.00 -13.76
N LYS A 30 7.59 -7.27 -13.54
CA LYS A 30 8.43 -8.03 -14.49
C LYS A 30 7.77 -8.23 -15.86
N GLN A 31 6.45 -8.22 -15.94
CA GLN A 31 5.68 -8.32 -17.18
C GLN A 31 5.40 -6.94 -17.81
N GLY A 32 5.93 -5.86 -17.24
CA GLY A 32 5.71 -4.50 -17.74
C GLY A 32 4.33 -3.93 -17.39
N VAL A 33 3.65 -4.48 -16.39
CA VAL A 33 2.40 -3.96 -15.83
C VAL A 33 2.70 -3.26 -14.50
N PRO A 34 2.70 -1.91 -14.45
CA PRO A 34 2.99 -1.18 -13.23
C PRO A 34 2.05 -1.58 -12.10
N SER A 35 2.62 -2.07 -11.00
CA SER A 35 1.90 -2.60 -9.85
C SER A 35 2.53 -2.16 -8.52
N PRO A 36 2.64 -0.85 -8.22
CA PRO A 36 3.25 -0.37 -6.99
C PRO A 36 2.43 -0.73 -5.74
N ILE A 37 3.10 -0.68 -4.59
CA ILE A 37 2.47 -0.84 -3.27
C ILE A 37 2.43 0.52 -2.56
N LEU A 38 1.24 0.87 -2.07
CA LEU A 38 1.03 1.93 -1.10
C LEU A 38 0.79 1.31 0.28
N THR A 39 1.57 1.75 1.26
CA THR A 39 1.48 1.29 2.65
C THR A 39 1.58 2.45 3.63
N THR A 40 1.48 2.17 4.92
CA THR A 40 1.66 3.16 5.98
C THR A 40 2.85 2.83 6.88
N TYR A 41 3.22 3.76 7.75
CA TYR A 41 4.16 3.53 8.86
C TYR A 41 3.51 2.86 10.09
N LEU A 42 2.26 2.39 9.99
CA LEU A 42 1.62 1.73 11.12
C LEU A 42 2.35 0.44 11.47
N HIS A 43 2.78 0.30 12.73
CA HIS A 43 3.56 -0.83 13.22
C HIS A 43 4.92 -1.04 12.52
N THR A 44 5.45 -0.03 11.84
CA THR A 44 6.80 -0.08 11.24
C THR A 44 7.70 0.98 11.84
N ASP A 45 9.02 0.82 11.65
CA ASP A 45 9.99 1.87 12.00
C ASP A 45 9.75 3.17 11.19
N PRO A 46 9.52 4.33 11.85
CA PRO A 46 9.34 5.62 11.18
C PRO A 46 10.58 6.12 10.43
N HIS A 47 11.76 5.54 10.66
CA HIS A 47 12.99 5.87 9.96
C HIS A 47 13.14 5.15 8.61
N LEU A 48 12.24 4.22 8.28
CA LEU A 48 12.22 3.59 6.96
C LEU A 48 11.98 4.63 5.86
N PRO A 49 12.55 4.42 4.66
CA PRO A 49 12.37 5.35 3.57
C PRO A 49 10.89 5.47 3.17
N GLU A 50 10.44 6.71 2.91
CA GLU A 50 9.09 6.99 2.41
C GLU A 50 8.86 6.32 1.06
N LYS A 51 9.91 6.25 0.23
CA LYS A 51 9.88 5.62 -1.08
C LYS A 51 11.09 4.72 -1.23
N GLU A 52 10.85 3.51 -1.70
CA GLU A 52 11.92 2.58 -2.04
C GLU A 52 11.48 1.67 -3.19
N ILE A 53 12.44 0.96 -3.76
CA ILE A 53 12.19 -0.10 -4.74
C ILE A 53 12.70 -1.40 -4.14
N VAL A 54 11.80 -2.37 -3.99
CA VAL A 54 12.12 -3.70 -3.45
C VAL A 54 11.82 -4.72 -4.54
N ASP A 55 12.86 -5.40 -5.04
CA ASP A 55 12.75 -6.39 -6.12
C ASP A 55 12.03 -5.88 -7.38
N GLY A 56 12.23 -4.61 -7.71
CA GLY A 56 11.59 -3.95 -8.86
C GLY A 56 10.18 -3.42 -8.58
N VAL A 57 9.65 -3.61 -7.38
CA VAL A 57 8.35 -3.06 -6.97
C VAL A 57 8.56 -1.73 -6.26
N ALA A 58 7.94 -0.66 -6.77
CA ALA A 58 7.93 0.63 -6.09
C ALA A 58 7.02 0.58 -4.85
N ILE A 59 7.60 0.83 -3.68
CA ILE A 59 6.91 0.90 -2.39
C ILE A 59 6.84 2.35 -1.95
N ARG A 60 5.67 2.78 -1.50
CA ARG A 60 5.48 4.08 -0.86
C ARG A 60 4.82 3.95 0.50
N ARG A 61 5.47 4.48 1.54
CA ARG A 61 4.94 4.57 2.91
C ARG A 61 4.32 5.95 3.13
N LEU A 62 3.16 5.97 3.76
CA LEU A 62 2.48 7.19 4.18
C LEU A 62 2.53 7.34 5.71
N PRO A 63 2.70 8.56 6.23
CA PRO A 63 2.56 8.80 7.65
C PRO A 63 1.12 8.50 8.10
N VAL A 64 1.01 7.98 9.31
CA VAL A 64 -0.26 7.82 10.02
C VAL A 64 -0.46 9.08 10.86
N GLN A 65 -1.48 9.90 10.53
CA GLN A 65 -1.73 11.15 11.27
C GLN A 65 -2.42 10.89 12.62
N ALA A 66 -3.23 9.84 12.69
CA ALA A 66 -3.96 9.43 13.89
C ALA A 66 -4.21 7.93 13.84
N GLY A 67 -4.39 7.30 15.00
CA GLY A 67 -4.71 5.88 15.06
C GLY A 67 -5.65 5.55 16.22
N MET A 68 -6.55 4.58 16.01
CA MET A 68 -7.44 4.07 17.06
C MET A 68 -7.61 2.57 16.89
N MET A 69 -7.28 1.78 17.93
CA MET A 69 -7.47 0.31 17.95
C MET A 69 -6.92 -0.41 16.69
N GLY A 70 -5.71 -0.05 16.25
CA GLY A 70 -5.10 -0.63 15.05
C GLY A 70 -5.58 -0.05 13.72
N TYR A 71 -6.51 0.91 13.74
CA TYR A 71 -6.94 1.65 12.54
C TYR A 71 -6.12 2.93 12.40
N GLY A 72 -5.19 2.96 11.45
CA GLY A 72 -4.32 4.11 11.17
C GLY A 72 -4.88 4.98 10.05
N PHE A 73 -5.12 6.25 10.32
CA PHE A 73 -5.57 7.25 9.34
C PHE A 73 -4.38 7.82 8.58
N SER A 74 -4.43 7.74 7.24
CA SER A 74 -3.39 8.23 6.33
C SER A 74 -4.02 9.07 5.22
N LEU A 75 -4.42 10.32 5.51
CA LEU A 75 -5.15 11.19 4.58
C LEU A 75 -4.43 11.42 3.24
N GLY A 76 -3.09 11.35 3.25
CA GLY A 76 -2.27 11.42 2.04
C GLY A 76 -2.61 10.33 1.00
N ALA A 77 -3.25 9.23 1.40
CA ALA A 77 -3.64 8.14 0.51
C ALA A 77 -4.63 8.56 -0.56
N ILE A 78 -5.54 9.48 -0.24
CA ILE A 78 -6.62 9.92 -1.15
C ILE A 78 -6.05 10.44 -2.48
N GLY A 79 -4.92 11.15 -2.44
CA GLY A 79 -4.25 11.66 -3.64
C GLY A 79 -3.57 10.59 -4.52
N TYR A 80 -3.27 9.41 -3.96
CA TYR A 80 -2.65 8.30 -4.68
C TYR A 80 -3.66 7.43 -5.40
N LEU A 81 -4.81 7.16 -4.77
CA LEU A 81 -5.82 6.22 -5.27
C LEU A 81 -6.35 6.60 -6.66
N ARG A 82 -6.43 7.90 -6.97
CA ARG A 82 -6.95 8.43 -8.24
C ARG A 82 -6.08 8.20 -9.49
N ARG A 83 -4.88 7.64 -9.33
CA ARG A 83 -3.88 7.55 -10.42
C ARG A 83 -3.77 6.16 -11.04
N PHE A 84 -4.68 5.25 -10.73
CA PHE A 84 -4.57 3.84 -11.09
C PHE A 84 -5.86 3.32 -11.72
N ASP A 85 -5.71 2.35 -12.61
CA ASP A 85 -6.83 1.76 -13.35
C ASP A 85 -7.54 0.67 -12.52
N LEU A 86 -6.81 0.06 -11.58
CA LEU A 86 -7.33 -0.92 -10.62
C LEU A 86 -6.74 -0.66 -9.23
N LEU A 87 -7.59 -0.68 -8.21
CA LEU A 87 -7.19 -0.69 -6.81
C LEU A 87 -7.42 -2.09 -6.24
N HIS A 88 -6.39 -2.67 -5.63
CA HIS A 88 -6.47 -3.97 -4.97
C HIS A 88 -6.00 -3.84 -3.53
N ALA A 89 -6.95 -3.71 -2.61
CA ALA A 89 -6.65 -3.62 -1.18
C ALA A 89 -6.46 -4.99 -0.56
N HIS A 90 -5.46 -5.11 0.32
CA HIS A 90 -5.21 -6.29 1.15
C HIS A 90 -5.43 -5.95 2.61
N GLY A 91 -6.03 -6.89 3.34
CA GLY A 91 -6.43 -6.70 4.73
C GLY A 91 -7.86 -6.14 4.88
N PHE A 92 -8.44 -6.37 6.05
CA PHE A 92 -9.75 -5.87 6.44
C PHE A 92 -9.59 -4.76 7.49
N ARG A 93 -10.50 -3.77 7.48
CA ARG A 93 -10.54 -2.66 8.46
C ARG A 93 -9.27 -1.80 8.49
N SER A 94 -8.83 -1.33 7.33
CA SER A 94 -7.76 -0.32 7.24
C SER A 94 -8.26 0.92 6.52
N PHE A 95 -7.70 2.09 6.85
CA PHE A 95 -8.01 3.33 6.15
C PHE A 95 -7.74 3.22 4.65
N LEU A 96 -6.70 2.50 4.25
CA LEU A 96 -6.37 2.30 2.84
C LEU A 96 -7.41 1.43 2.11
N THR A 97 -7.90 0.37 2.76
CA THR A 97 -8.97 -0.48 2.22
C THR A 97 -10.26 0.33 2.07
N ASP A 98 -10.65 1.06 3.11
CA ASP A 98 -11.90 1.83 3.12
C ASP A 98 -11.84 2.96 2.08
N THR A 99 -10.72 3.69 2.01
CA THR A 99 -10.57 4.76 1.02
C THR A 99 -10.51 4.23 -0.41
N ALA A 100 -9.85 3.09 -0.66
CA ALA A 100 -9.86 2.45 -1.97
C ALA A 100 -11.27 2.04 -2.41
N PHE A 101 -12.14 1.68 -1.46
CA PHE A 101 -13.53 1.31 -1.74
C PHE A 101 -14.46 2.52 -1.91
N PHE A 102 -14.40 3.50 -1.00
CA PHE A 102 -15.36 4.61 -0.97
C PHE A 102 -14.97 5.80 -1.85
N LEU A 103 -13.68 5.96 -2.20
CA LEU A 103 -13.17 7.11 -2.95
C LEU A 103 -12.56 6.80 -4.34
N PRO A 104 -13.01 5.77 -5.11
CA PRO A 104 -12.43 5.47 -6.41
C PRO A 104 -12.95 6.42 -7.51
N PHE A 105 -12.78 7.75 -7.37
CA PHE A 105 -13.07 8.76 -8.40
C PHE A 105 -12.13 9.96 -8.25
#